data_AF-A0A258G9D3-F1
#
_entry.id   AF-A0A258G9D3-F1
#
_cell.length_a   1.000
_cell.length_b   1.000
_cell.length_c   1.000
_cell.angle_alpha   90.00
_cell.angle_beta   90.00
_cell.angle_gamma   90.00
#
_symmetry.space_group_name_H-M   'P 1'
#
loop_
_entity.id
_entity.type
_entity.pdbx_description
1 polymer ?
#
loop_
_entity_poly.entity_id
_entity_poly.type
_entity_poly.pdbx_seq_one_letter_code
_entity_poly.pdbx_strand_id
1 'polypeptide(L)'
;MRKGVSGFTIVELLIVIVVIGTLAAISIVAYNGVQAKARYAQQVSELDRIGRAIQLWSAENGKSLGSSGAGASGAGIGHYTVKSSPGYTAVSVEDLLQSSGYLSGEINQNAFTRSSVMLAPCTTYDNVRWVVLATVSPAPPKTPAEQITDTGCTSPTITTYTGTGYNRNLIKAYQCRIPVSYTIYR
;
A
#
# COMPACT_ATOMS: atom_id res chain seq x y z
N MET A 1 -15.27 -68.67 12.16
CA MET A 1 -16.23 -67.57 12.40
C MET A 1 -16.08 -66.53 11.31
N ARG A 2 -17.02 -66.46 10.35
CA ARG A 2 -17.02 -65.41 9.31
C ARG A 2 -17.67 -64.15 9.90
N LYS A 3 -16.86 -63.10 10.11
CA LYS A 3 -17.37 -61.78 10.48
C LYS A 3 -18.17 -61.24 9.29
N GLY A 4 -19.47 -61.02 9.48
CA GLY A 4 -20.32 -60.40 8.47
C GLY A 4 -19.87 -58.97 8.21
N VAL A 5 -19.73 -58.61 6.93
CA VAL A 5 -19.46 -57.22 6.54
C VAL A 5 -20.77 -56.45 6.73
N SER A 6 -20.81 -55.57 7.72
CA SER A 6 -21.93 -54.64 7.93
C SER A 6 -21.86 -53.55 6.85
N GLY A 7 -22.87 -53.50 5.99
CA GLY A 7 -23.03 -52.43 5.00
C GLY A 7 -23.49 -51.13 5.66
N PHE A 8 -22.95 -49.99 5.21
CA PHE A 8 -23.47 -48.67 5.54
C PHE A 8 -24.89 -48.50 4.99
N THR A 9 -25.78 -47.90 5.76
CA THR A 9 -27.12 -47.56 5.28
C THR A 9 -27.04 -46.38 4.30
N ILE A 10 -27.91 -46.36 3.29
CA ILE A 10 -28.02 -45.24 2.36
C ILE A 10 -28.33 -43.93 3.12
N VAL A 11 -29.10 -44.04 4.21
CA VAL A 11 -29.45 -42.89 5.06
C VAL A 11 -28.22 -42.32 5.76
N GLU A 12 -27.33 -43.17 6.31
CA GLU A 12 -26.07 -42.72 6.91
C GLU A 12 -25.18 -41.99 5.91
N LEU A 13 -25.10 -42.47 4.68
CA LEU A 13 -24.31 -41.79 3.64
C LEU A 13 -24.95 -40.47 3.21
N LEU A 14 -26.29 -40.41 3.15
CA LEU A 14 -27.03 -39.21 2.77
C LEU A 14 -26.86 -38.08 3.81
N ILE A 15 -26.98 -38.38 5.10
CA ILE A 15 -26.80 -37.35 6.13
C ILE A 15 -25.37 -36.78 6.12
N VAL A 16 -24.37 -37.61 5.84
CA VAL A 16 -22.96 -37.17 5.81
C VAL A 16 -22.72 -36.17 4.68
N ILE A 17 -23.21 -36.45 3.46
CA ILE A 17 -23.05 -35.52 2.35
C ILE A 17 -23.81 -34.20 2.58
N VAL A 18 -24.98 -34.25 3.24
CA VAL A 18 -25.75 -33.05 3.59
C VAL A 18 -25.00 -32.21 4.63
N VAL A 19 -24.45 -32.85 5.66
CA VAL A 19 -23.69 -32.16 6.71
C VAL A 19 -22.42 -31.53 6.13
N ILE A 20 -21.64 -32.28 5.33
CA ILE A 20 -20.44 -31.75 4.67
C ILE A 20 -20.81 -30.60 3.71
N GLY A 21 -21.91 -30.74 2.95
CA GLY A 21 -22.40 -29.69 2.06
C GLY A 21 -22.76 -28.40 2.80
N THR A 22 -23.46 -28.52 3.94
CA THR A 22 -23.85 -27.35 4.76
C THR A 22 -22.63 -26.66 5.36
N LEU A 23 -21.67 -27.44 5.90
CA LEU A 23 -20.44 -26.91 6.47
C LEU A 23 -19.58 -26.22 5.40
N ALA A 24 -19.43 -26.83 4.22
CA ALA A 24 -18.65 -26.25 3.11
C ALA A 24 -19.24 -24.91 2.64
N ALA A 25 -20.57 -24.82 2.51
CA ALA A 25 -21.24 -23.59 2.09
C ALA A 25 -20.98 -22.42 3.05
N ILE A 26 -21.10 -22.67 4.37
CA ILE A 26 -20.81 -21.65 5.41
C ILE A 26 -19.32 -21.26 5.37
N SER A 27 -18.42 -22.24 5.27
CA SER A 27 -16.97 -21.99 5.22
C SER A 27 -16.55 -21.13 4.03
N ILE A 28 -17.12 -21.32 2.84
CA ILE A 28 -16.75 -20.55 1.64
C ILE A 28 -17.08 -19.06 1.81
N VAL A 29 -18.28 -18.74 2.31
CA VAL A 29 -18.70 -17.34 2.51
C VAL A 29 -17.81 -16.65 3.55
N ALA A 30 -17.52 -17.34 4.66
CA ALA A 30 -16.62 -16.82 5.69
C ALA A 30 -15.18 -16.62 5.17
N TYR A 31 -14.67 -17.57 4.38
CA TYR A 31 -13.30 -17.54 3.85
C TYR A 31 -13.06 -16.34 2.91
N ASN A 32 -14.04 -15.99 2.07
CA ASN A 32 -13.94 -14.83 1.18
C ASN A 32 -13.77 -13.51 1.95
N GLY A 33 -14.52 -13.33 3.05
CA GLY A 33 -14.40 -12.15 3.90
C GLY A 33 -13.04 -12.04 4.61
N VAL A 34 -12.48 -13.17 5.06
CA VAL A 34 -11.16 -13.22 5.71
C VAL A 34 -10.05 -12.88 4.72
N GLN A 35 -10.09 -13.44 3.51
CA GLN A 35 -9.10 -13.13 2.46
C GLN A 35 -9.09 -11.64 2.10
N ALA A 36 -10.27 -11.01 1.97
CA ALA A 36 -10.37 -9.59 1.65
C ALA A 36 -9.73 -8.71 2.74
N LYS A 37 -9.98 -9.03 4.03
CA LYS A 37 -9.36 -8.33 5.16
C LYS A 37 -7.84 -8.54 5.22
N ALA A 38 -7.38 -9.77 4.97
CA ALA A 38 -5.96 -10.08 4.93
C ALA A 38 -5.24 -9.29 3.83
N ARG A 39 -5.83 -9.20 2.63
CA ARG A 39 -5.30 -8.40 1.52
C ARG A 39 -5.20 -6.92 1.87
N TYR A 40 -6.26 -6.35 2.46
CA TYR A 40 -6.23 -4.96 2.91
C TYR A 40 -5.12 -4.71 3.94
N ALA A 41 -4.97 -5.60 4.93
CA ALA A 41 -3.91 -5.50 5.93
C ALA A 41 -2.50 -5.58 5.30
N GLN A 42 -2.31 -6.47 4.32
CA GLN A 42 -1.05 -6.56 3.55
C GLN A 42 -0.77 -5.26 2.80
N GLN A 43 -1.77 -4.69 2.12
CA GLN A 43 -1.65 -3.41 1.41
C GLN A 43 -1.26 -2.27 2.36
N VAL A 44 -1.95 -2.13 3.50
CA VAL A 44 -1.65 -1.09 4.49
C VAL A 44 -0.23 -1.25 5.05
N SER A 45 0.16 -2.47 5.43
CA SER A 45 1.50 -2.77 5.93
C SER A 45 2.59 -2.44 4.92
N GLU A 46 2.32 -2.68 3.64
CA GLU A 46 3.25 -2.38 2.56
C GLU A 46 3.40 -0.86 2.36
N LEU A 47 2.32 -0.08 2.46
CA LEU A 47 2.42 1.39 2.45
C LEU A 47 3.17 1.93 3.67
N ASP A 48 3.00 1.31 4.84
CA ASP A 48 3.75 1.66 6.05
C ASP A 48 5.25 1.39 5.87
N ARG A 49 5.60 0.27 5.23
CA ARG A 49 6.98 -0.06 4.88
C ARG A 49 7.61 1.03 4.01
N ILE A 50 6.91 1.44 2.96
CA ILE A 50 7.36 2.50 2.04
C ILE A 50 7.50 3.84 2.78
N GLY A 51 6.47 4.25 3.52
CA GLY A 51 6.48 5.53 4.23
C GLY A 51 7.60 5.62 5.27
N ARG A 52 7.85 4.54 6.02
CA ARG A 52 8.97 4.47 6.98
C ARG A 52 10.33 4.51 6.28
N ALA A 53 10.50 3.81 5.17
CA ALA A 53 11.75 3.85 4.39
C ALA A 53 12.07 5.27 3.91
N ILE A 54 11.04 6.00 3.44
CA ILE A 54 11.15 7.41 3.05
C ILE A 54 11.55 8.30 4.23
N GLN A 55 10.93 8.09 5.40
CA GLN A 55 11.26 8.84 6.62
C GLN A 55 12.71 8.63 7.04
N LEU A 56 13.19 7.38 7.02
CA LEU A 56 14.56 7.03 7.38
C LEU A 56 15.57 7.62 6.39
N TRP A 57 15.35 7.43 5.09
CA TRP A 57 16.20 8.00 4.04
C TRP A 57 16.31 9.52 4.19
N SER A 58 15.18 10.20 4.41
CA SER A 58 15.15 11.66 4.53
C SER A 58 15.83 12.17 5.82
N ALA A 59 15.68 11.43 6.92
CA ALA A 59 16.29 11.79 8.21
C ALA A 59 17.81 11.67 8.17
N GLU A 60 18.35 10.62 7.54
CA GLU A 60 19.79 10.39 7.46
C GLU A 60 20.49 11.26 6.40
N ASN A 61 19.85 11.48 5.25
CA ASN A 61 20.45 12.27 4.17
C ASN A 61 20.29 13.78 4.34
N GLY A 62 19.50 14.23 5.35
CA GLY A 62 19.20 15.63 5.55
C GLY A 62 18.41 16.27 4.39
N LYS A 63 17.79 15.44 3.55
CA LYS A 63 17.12 15.84 2.30
C LYS A 63 15.69 15.33 2.28
N SER A 64 14.82 16.09 1.64
CA SER A 64 13.49 15.60 1.28
C SER A 64 13.53 14.83 -0.03
N LEU A 65 12.49 14.04 -0.29
CA LEU A 65 12.28 13.42 -1.60
C LEU A 65 12.20 14.44 -2.74
N GLY A 66 11.80 15.68 -2.45
CA GLY A 66 11.75 16.80 -3.40
C GLY A 66 13.09 17.14 -4.05
N SER A 67 14.20 16.70 -3.46
CA SER A 67 15.55 16.88 -4.01
C SER A 67 16.29 15.54 -4.14
N SER A 68 15.55 14.44 -4.25
CA SER A 68 16.11 13.10 -4.35
C SER A 68 16.67 12.75 -5.73
N GLY A 69 16.22 13.44 -6.78
CA GLY A 69 16.54 13.09 -8.16
C GLY A 69 15.79 11.86 -8.68
N ALA A 70 14.85 11.33 -7.90
CA ALA A 70 14.03 10.17 -8.24
C ALA A 70 12.56 10.55 -8.51
N GLY A 71 11.80 9.66 -9.15
CA GLY A 71 10.37 9.86 -9.41
C GLY A 71 10.09 10.92 -10.50
N ALA A 72 8.88 11.47 -10.49
CA ALA A 72 8.47 12.47 -11.49
C ALA A 72 9.27 13.77 -11.34
N SER A 73 9.86 14.22 -12.46
CA SER A 73 10.75 15.38 -12.54
C SER A 73 11.90 15.42 -11.52
N GLY A 74 12.24 14.28 -10.91
CA GLY A 74 13.27 14.17 -9.87
C GLY A 74 12.84 14.70 -8.50
N ALA A 75 11.56 15.03 -8.33
CA ALA A 75 10.99 15.60 -7.11
C ALA A 75 10.41 14.54 -6.16
N GLY A 76 10.62 13.24 -6.42
CA GLY A 76 10.10 12.14 -5.60
C GLY A 76 8.57 12.06 -5.53
N ILE A 77 7.87 12.79 -6.41
CA ILE A 77 6.42 12.76 -6.57
C ILE A 77 5.99 11.73 -7.62
N GLY A 78 4.70 11.46 -7.72
CA GLY A 78 4.11 10.62 -8.75
C GLY A 78 4.20 9.13 -8.41
N HIS A 79 4.21 8.28 -9.44
CA HIS A 79 4.26 6.83 -9.25
C HIS A 79 5.57 6.39 -8.60
N TYR A 80 5.44 5.55 -7.57
CA TYR A 80 6.54 5.10 -6.73
C TYR A 80 7.62 4.30 -7.49
N THR A 81 7.19 3.41 -8.39
CA THR A 81 8.07 2.44 -9.07
C THR A 81 8.39 2.83 -10.52
N VAL A 82 7.82 3.93 -11.04
CA VAL A 82 7.99 4.31 -12.45
C VAL A 82 9.33 5.00 -12.65
N LYS A 83 10.04 4.60 -13.71
CA LYS A 83 11.28 5.20 -14.19
C LYS A 83 11.32 5.22 -15.71
N SER A 84 12.15 6.08 -16.27
CA SER A 84 12.42 6.17 -17.72
C SER A 84 11.14 6.30 -18.56
N SER A 85 10.16 7.05 -18.06
CA SER A 85 8.89 7.36 -18.74
C SER A 85 8.77 8.87 -18.92
N PRO A 86 7.95 9.38 -19.85
CA PRO A 86 7.77 10.83 -20.01
C PRO A 86 7.38 11.50 -18.68
N GLY A 87 8.16 12.51 -18.27
CA GLY A 87 7.98 13.20 -16.97
C GLY A 87 8.60 12.48 -15.76
N TYR A 88 9.25 11.34 -15.95
CA TYR A 88 9.96 10.58 -14.90
C TYR A 88 11.46 10.51 -15.19
N THR A 89 12.24 10.49 -14.12
CA THR A 89 13.70 10.30 -14.21
C THR A 89 14.06 8.84 -14.47
N ALA A 90 15.35 8.58 -14.72
CA ALA A 90 15.86 7.21 -14.89
C ALA A 90 15.81 6.37 -13.59
N VAL A 91 15.57 7.00 -12.44
CA VAL A 91 15.59 6.38 -11.11
C VAL A 91 14.20 6.49 -10.47
N SER A 92 13.57 5.35 -10.16
CA SER A 92 12.31 5.37 -9.40
C SER A 92 12.58 5.65 -7.92
N VAL A 93 11.55 6.03 -7.16
CA VAL A 93 11.74 6.22 -5.71
C VAL A 93 12.01 4.88 -5.02
N GLU A 94 11.45 3.78 -5.54
CA GLU A 94 11.80 2.42 -5.12
C GLU A 94 13.30 2.12 -5.32
N ASP A 95 13.83 2.34 -6.53
CA ASP A 95 15.25 2.10 -6.84
C ASP A 95 16.17 2.92 -5.94
N LEU A 96 15.82 4.18 -5.68
CA LEU A 96 16.57 5.05 -4.78
C LEU A 96 16.63 4.47 -3.37
N LEU A 97 15.49 4.07 -2.81
CA LEU A 97 15.43 3.55 -1.44
C LEU A 97 16.11 2.19 -1.32
N GLN A 98 16.04 1.35 -2.34
CA GLN A 98 16.73 0.06 -2.39
C GLN A 98 18.24 0.22 -2.52
N SER A 99 18.71 1.03 -3.48
CA SER A 99 20.15 1.28 -3.69
C SER A 99 20.80 1.98 -2.49
N SER A 100 20.03 2.77 -1.75
CA SER A 100 20.47 3.43 -0.52
C SER A 100 20.34 2.55 0.74
N GLY A 101 19.81 1.33 0.62
CA GLY A 101 19.71 0.37 1.73
C GLY A 101 18.55 0.57 2.72
N TYR A 102 17.60 1.46 2.44
CA TYR A 102 16.45 1.75 3.31
C TYR A 102 15.23 0.87 3.05
N LEU A 103 15.21 0.17 1.91
CA LEU A 103 14.15 -0.76 1.55
C LEU A 103 14.73 -2.10 1.14
N SER A 104 14.22 -3.18 1.76
CA SER A 104 14.54 -4.55 1.37
C SER A 104 13.46 -5.14 0.48
N GLY A 105 13.86 -5.51 -0.74
CA GLY A 105 12.97 -6.11 -1.74
C GLY A 105 12.05 -5.11 -2.45
N GLU A 106 11.34 -5.61 -3.45
CA GLU A 106 10.37 -4.84 -4.24
C GLU A 106 9.02 -4.73 -3.53
N ILE A 107 8.18 -3.81 -4.00
CA ILE A 107 6.78 -3.74 -3.61
C ILE A 107 6.08 -5.09 -3.84
N ASN A 108 5.26 -5.50 -2.89
CA ASN A 108 4.51 -6.74 -3.01
C ASN A 108 3.47 -6.64 -4.14
N GLN A 109 3.78 -7.26 -5.29
CA GLN A 109 2.94 -7.24 -6.49
C GLN A 109 1.59 -7.97 -6.32
N ASN A 110 1.45 -8.81 -5.29
CA ASN A 110 0.16 -9.43 -4.93
C ASN A 110 -0.73 -8.43 -4.15
N ALA A 111 -0.11 -7.49 -3.45
CA ALA A 111 -0.81 -6.41 -2.74
C ALA A 111 -1.14 -5.25 -3.69
N PHE A 112 -0.22 -4.86 -4.56
CA PHE A 112 -0.36 -3.69 -5.45
C PHE A 112 0.03 -4.02 -6.88
N THR A 113 -0.61 -3.40 -7.87
CA THR A 113 -0.05 -3.38 -9.23
C THR A 113 1.08 -2.35 -9.30
N ARG A 114 2.01 -2.49 -10.26
CA ARG A 114 3.21 -1.64 -10.38
C ARG A 114 2.94 -0.14 -10.23
N SER A 115 1.88 0.40 -10.84
CA SER A 115 1.56 1.84 -10.78
C SER A 115 0.54 2.21 -9.69
N SER A 116 0.25 1.32 -8.74
CA SER A 116 -0.80 1.54 -7.75
C SER A 116 -0.40 2.43 -6.58
N VAL A 117 0.89 2.69 -6.36
CA VAL A 117 1.37 3.55 -5.28
C VAL A 117 1.90 4.86 -5.84
N MET A 118 1.46 5.97 -5.24
CA MET A 118 1.87 7.31 -5.62
C MET A 118 2.31 8.11 -4.39
N LEU A 119 3.25 9.02 -4.61
CA LEU A 119 3.83 9.89 -3.59
C LEU A 119 3.50 11.35 -3.90
N ALA A 120 3.08 12.08 -2.89
CA ALA A 120 2.84 13.51 -2.98
C ALA A 120 3.42 14.23 -1.75
N PRO A 121 3.88 15.48 -1.88
CA PRO A 121 4.20 16.27 -0.70
C PRO A 121 2.89 16.60 0.04
N CYS A 122 2.95 16.72 1.36
CA CYS A 122 1.79 17.06 2.18
C CYS A 122 1.34 18.51 1.98
N THR A 123 2.27 19.43 1.68
CA THR A 123 1.96 20.81 1.30
C THR A 123 2.83 21.24 0.12
N THR A 124 2.47 22.32 -0.58
CA THR A 124 3.22 22.84 -1.73
C THR A 124 4.59 23.42 -1.35
N TYR A 125 4.76 23.87 -0.11
CA TYR A 125 5.94 24.61 0.35
C TYR A 125 6.78 23.85 1.38
N ASP A 126 6.23 22.77 1.95
CA ASP A 126 6.86 21.92 2.94
C ASP A 126 7.25 20.58 2.30
N ASN A 127 8.55 20.38 2.10
CA ASN A 127 9.08 19.13 1.57
C ASN A 127 9.40 18.10 2.69
N VAL A 128 9.07 18.39 3.94
CA VAL A 128 9.41 17.57 5.10
C VAL A 128 8.32 16.52 5.37
N ARG A 129 7.09 16.75 4.91
CA ARG A 129 5.97 15.83 5.09
C ARG A 129 5.52 15.25 3.76
N TRP A 130 5.37 13.94 3.72
CA TRP A 130 5.03 13.18 2.52
C TRP A 130 3.80 12.33 2.74
N VAL A 131 3.06 12.12 1.67
CA VAL A 131 1.86 11.31 1.64
C VAL A 131 2.09 10.17 0.67
N VAL A 132 1.83 8.96 1.14
CA VAL A 132 1.78 7.75 0.31
C VAL A 132 0.32 7.44 0.04
N LEU A 133 -0.03 7.33 -1.23
CA LEU A 133 -1.38 7.09 -1.70
C LEU A 133 -1.42 5.79 -2.49
N ALA A 134 -2.49 5.01 -2.33
CA ALA A 134 -2.71 3.82 -3.13
C ALA A 134 -4.18 3.53 -3.41
N THR A 135 -4.42 2.65 -4.39
CA THR A 135 -5.73 2.03 -4.55
C THR A 135 -5.70 0.68 -3.84
N VAL A 136 -6.54 0.54 -2.83
CA VAL A 136 -6.73 -0.68 -2.05
C VAL A 136 -8.11 -1.28 -2.27
N SER A 137 -8.20 -2.59 -2.11
CA SER A 137 -9.43 -3.34 -2.22
C SER A 137 -9.46 -4.44 -1.15
N PRO A 138 -10.49 -4.50 -0.28
CA PRO A 138 -11.69 -3.65 -0.23
C PRO A 138 -11.40 -2.16 0.06
N ALA A 139 -12.35 -1.29 -0.30
CA ALA A 139 -12.22 0.14 -0.10
C ALA A 139 -12.14 0.49 1.41
N PRO A 140 -11.34 1.51 1.79
CA PRO A 140 -11.28 1.96 3.17
C PRO A 140 -12.63 2.48 3.68
N PRO A 141 -12.91 2.41 4.99
CA PRO A 141 -14.15 2.95 5.57
C PRO A 141 -14.30 4.46 5.41
N LYS A 142 -13.20 5.20 5.47
CA LYS A 142 -13.18 6.66 5.29
C LYS A 142 -12.99 7.01 3.82
N THR A 143 -13.74 7.99 3.34
CA THR A 143 -13.56 8.54 2.00
C THR A 143 -12.18 9.19 1.86
N PRO A 144 -11.66 9.37 0.64
CA PRO A 144 -10.40 10.07 0.44
C PRO A 144 -10.41 11.49 1.02
N ALA A 145 -11.51 12.23 0.89
CA ALA A 145 -11.64 13.58 1.43
C ALA A 145 -11.51 13.63 2.97
N GLU A 146 -12.13 12.67 3.67
CA GLU A 146 -12.01 12.55 5.12
C GLU A 146 -10.58 12.20 5.53
N GLN A 147 -9.94 11.26 4.83
CA GLN A 147 -8.55 10.90 5.09
C GLN A 147 -7.60 12.08 4.88
N ILE A 148 -7.79 12.89 3.83
CA ILE A 148 -7.01 14.11 3.60
C ILE A 148 -7.15 15.06 4.79
N THR A 149 -8.38 15.24 5.29
CA THR A 149 -8.66 16.11 6.44
C THR A 149 -7.94 15.60 7.70
N ASP A 150 -7.98 14.28 7.95
CA ASP A 150 -7.27 13.66 9.08
C ASP A 150 -5.75 13.85 9.03
N THR A 151 -5.17 13.88 7.83
CA THR A 151 -3.71 14.09 7.67
C THR A 151 -3.27 15.54 7.88
N GLY A 152 -4.18 16.51 7.79
CA GLY A 152 -3.83 17.94 7.79
C GLY A 152 -2.98 18.36 6.59
N CYS A 153 -2.98 17.57 5.51
CA CYS A 153 -2.26 17.88 4.27
C CYS A 153 -3.14 18.72 3.33
N THR A 154 -2.52 19.68 2.65
CA THR A 154 -3.22 20.69 1.82
C THR A 154 -2.71 20.76 0.39
N SER A 155 -1.76 19.90 0.01
CA SER A 155 -1.22 19.87 -1.35
C SER A 155 -2.30 19.53 -2.39
N PRO A 156 -2.46 20.34 -3.46
CA PRO A 156 -3.43 20.06 -4.51
C PRO A 156 -3.13 18.76 -5.27
N THR A 157 -1.87 18.32 -5.27
CA THR A 157 -1.45 17.05 -5.89
C THR A 157 -2.18 15.84 -5.28
N ILE A 158 -2.48 15.89 -3.98
CA ILE A 158 -3.22 14.83 -3.29
C ILE A 158 -4.62 14.70 -3.90
N THR A 159 -5.32 15.82 -4.07
CA THR A 159 -6.65 15.87 -4.70
C THR A 159 -6.61 15.36 -6.13
N THR A 160 -5.57 15.69 -6.90
CA THR A 160 -5.37 15.15 -8.26
C THR A 160 -5.25 13.62 -8.24
N TYR A 161 -4.50 13.06 -7.29
CA TYR A 161 -4.28 11.61 -7.20
C TYR A 161 -5.49 10.84 -6.67
N THR A 162 -6.32 11.46 -5.85
CA THR A 162 -7.59 10.87 -5.38
C THR A 162 -8.74 11.04 -6.39
N GLY A 163 -8.58 11.93 -7.37
CA GLY A 163 -9.58 12.18 -8.41
C GLY A 163 -9.72 11.06 -9.45
N THR A 164 -10.59 11.27 -10.43
CA THR A 164 -11.02 10.24 -11.41
C THR A 164 -9.90 9.70 -12.32
N GLY A 165 -8.80 10.43 -12.49
CA GLY A 165 -7.66 9.98 -13.32
C GLY A 165 -6.82 8.90 -12.65
N TYR A 166 -6.58 9.01 -11.34
CA TYR A 166 -5.70 8.10 -10.61
C TYR A 166 -6.42 7.26 -9.56
N ASN A 167 -7.54 7.73 -8.99
CA ASN A 167 -8.40 6.99 -8.06
C ASN A 167 -7.67 6.32 -6.88
N ARG A 168 -6.70 7.02 -6.28
CA ARG A 168 -6.09 6.56 -5.02
C ARG A 168 -7.13 6.73 -3.89
N ASN A 169 -7.48 5.64 -3.21
CA ASN A 169 -8.54 5.64 -2.20
C ASN A 169 -8.02 5.47 -0.76
N LEU A 170 -6.75 5.14 -0.58
CA LEU A 170 -6.06 5.09 0.72
C LEU A 170 -4.94 6.11 0.74
N ILE A 171 -4.87 6.89 1.82
CA ILE A 171 -3.93 7.98 2.03
C ILE A 171 -3.27 7.79 3.39
N LYS A 172 -1.94 7.81 3.43
CA LYS A 172 -1.16 7.78 4.68
C LYS A 172 -0.10 8.87 4.65
N ALA A 173 -0.10 9.74 5.66
CA ALA A 173 0.90 10.78 5.81
C ALA A 173 2.04 10.34 6.73
N TYR A 174 3.24 10.78 6.38
CA TYR A 174 4.50 10.48 7.07
C TYR A 174 5.28 11.78 7.24
N GLN A 175 5.75 12.02 8.46
CA GLN A 175 6.62 13.17 8.76
C GLN A 175 8.08 12.72 8.64
N CYS A 176 8.85 13.31 7.73
CA CYS A 176 10.28 13.05 7.60
C CYS A 176 11.02 14.04 8.50
N ARG A 177 11.42 13.65 9.70
CA ARG A 177 12.11 14.59 10.60
C ARG A 177 13.54 14.86 10.11
N ILE A 178 13.74 15.98 9.43
CA ILE A 178 15.09 16.42 9.01
C ILE A 178 15.80 17.02 10.23
N PRO A 179 17.02 16.58 10.59
CA PRO A 179 17.77 17.18 11.69
C PRO A 179 18.13 18.63 11.38
N VAL A 180 17.86 19.53 12.33
CA VAL A 180 18.04 21.00 12.24
C VAL A 180 19.46 21.46 11.93
N SER A 181 20.47 20.58 12.01
CA SER A 181 21.87 20.89 11.74
C SER A 181 22.19 21.17 10.26
N TYR A 182 21.31 20.79 9.32
CA TYR A 182 21.53 20.98 7.87
C TYR A 182 20.98 22.30 7.30
N THR A 183 20.23 23.08 8.09
CA THR A 183 19.60 24.34 7.62
C THR A 183 20.58 25.53 7.55
N ILE A 184 21.83 25.39 8.02
CA ILE A 184 22.80 26.49 8.13
C ILE A 184 23.76 26.56 6.92
N TYR A 185 23.78 25.58 6.02
CA TYR A 185 24.64 25.58 4.81
C TYR A 185 23.86 25.87 3.51
N ARG A 186 23.06 26.94 3.50
CA ARG A 186 22.59 27.57 2.26
C ARG A 186 22.83 29.06 2.30
#